data_AF-A0A3N5MKI5-F1
#
_entry.id   AF-A0A3N5MKI5-F1
#
_cell.length_a   1.000
_cell.length_b   1.000
_cell.length_c   1.000
_cell.angle_alpha   90.00
_cell.angle_beta   90.00
_cell.angle_gamma   90.00
#
_symmetry.space_group_name_H-M   'P 1'
#
loop_
_entity.id
_entity.type
_entity.pdbx_description
1 polymer ?
#
loop_
_entity_poly.entity_id
_entity_poly.type
_entity_poly.pdbx_seq_one_letter_code
_entity_poly.pdbx_strand_id
1 'polypeptide(L)' 'MFGLGIQELIIVLAIVMILFGAKRLPELASGMGKAVKNFKKATTEPDEIDVTPKKMSVEDKNQKAEEA' A
#
# COMPACT_ATOMS: atom_id res chain seq x y z
N MET A 1 -12.21 32.76 0.30
CA MET A 1 -13.23 32.17 1.20
C MET A 1 -12.73 30.79 1.58
N PHE A 2 -12.21 30.64 2.81
CA PHE A 2 -11.81 29.38 3.48
C PHE A 2 -11.33 28.23 2.59
N GLY A 3 -10.09 28.31 2.12
CA GLY A 3 -9.38 27.12 1.65
C GLY A 3 -8.93 26.33 2.85
N LEU A 4 -9.38 25.08 2.99
CA LEU A 4 -8.80 24.16 3.96
C LEU A 4 -7.32 23.98 3.60
N GLY A 5 -6.45 24.63 4.35
CA GLY A 5 -5.03 24.52 4.19
C GLY A 5 -4.53 23.18 4.73
N ILE A 6 -3.25 22.92 4.45
CA ILE A 6 -2.56 21.74 4.98
C ILE A 6 -2.61 21.73 6.51
N GLN A 7 -2.56 22.91 7.14
CA GLN A 7 -2.60 23.04 8.60
C GLN A 7 -3.95 22.62 9.20
N GLU A 8 -5.06 23.04 8.61
CA GLU A 8 -6.40 22.62 9.04
C GLU A 8 -6.60 21.12 8.82
N LEU A 9 -6.13 20.56 7.69
CA LEU A 9 -6.19 19.12 7.43
C LEU A 9 -5.42 18.30 8.47
N ILE A 10 -4.25 18.78 8.91
CA ILE A 10 -3.47 18.11 9.97
C ILE A 10 -4.24 18.13 11.30
N ILE A 11 -4.89 19.24 11.64
CA ILE A 11 -5.70 19.33 12.88
C ILE A 11 -6.87 18.35 12.84
N VAL A 12 -7.60 18.31 11.72
CA VAL A 12 -8.71 17.36 11.54
C VAL A 12 -8.20 15.92 11.62
N LEU A 13 -7.08 15.62 10.96
CA LEU A 13 -6.46 14.29 11.01
C LEU A 13 -6.08 13.92 12.44
N ALA A 14 -5.51 14.84 13.22
CA ALA A 14 -5.16 14.61 14.61
C ALA A 14 -6.39 14.28 15.47
N ILE A 15 -7.50 14.99 15.29
CA ILE A 15 -8.76 14.71 16.00
C ILE A 15 -9.28 13.31 15.64
N VAL A 16 -9.34 12.97 14.35
CA VAL A 16 -9.73 11.63 13.88
C VAL A 16 -8.81 10.56 14.48
N MET A 17 -7.51 10.81 14.50
CA MET A 17 -6.52 9.89 15.05
C MET A 17 -6.65 9.70 16.57
N ILE A 18 -7.14 10.70 17.31
CA ILE A 18 -7.46 10.55 18.73
C ILE A 18 -8.73 9.71 18.93
N LEU A 19 -9.78 9.95 18.14
CA LEU A 19 -11.05 9.22 18.25
C LEU A 19 -10.94 7.76 17.84
N PHE A 20 -10.28 7.49 16.71
CA PHE A 20 -10.13 6.15 16.17
C PHE A 20 -8.84 5.45 16.61
N GLY A 21 -7.82 6.22 17.01
CA GLY A 21 -6.49 5.70 17.34
C GLY A 21 -5.56 5.60 16.12
N ALA A 22 -4.26 5.80 16.36
CA ALA A 22 -3.18 5.73 15.36
C ALA A 22 -3.14 4.41 14.56
N LYS A 23 -3.59 3.31 15.15
CA LYS A 23 -3.53 1.97 14.54
C LYS A 23 -4.70 1.67 13.63
N ARG A 24 -5.87 2.27 13.85
CA ARG A 24 -7.10 1.91 13.12
C ARG A 24 -7.14 2.48 11.70
N LEU A 25 -6.68 3.70 11.50
CA LEU A 25 -6.54 4.32 10.18
C LEU A 25 -5.75 3.46 9.18
N PRO A 26 -4.50 3.03 9.47
CA PRO A 26 -3.72 2.21 8.55
C PRO A 26 -4.26 0.78 8.41
N GLU A 27 -4.88 0.21 9.46
CA GLU A 27 -5.53 -1.10 9.41
C GLU A 27 -6.71 -1.10 8.42
N LEU A 28 -7.59 -0.10 8.52
CA LEU A 28 -8.71 0.09 7.61
C LEU A 28 -8.24 0.39 6.19
N ALA A 29 -7.26 1.28 6.03
CA ALA A 29 -6.68 1.61 4.73
C ALA A 29 -6.01 0.40 4.07
N SER A 30 -5.35 -0.47 4.84
CA SER A 30 -4.74 -1.70 4.31
C SER A 30 -5.79 -2.68 3.78
N GLY A 31 -6.90 -2.85 4.51
CA GLY A 31 -8.01 -3.70 4.06
C GLY A 31 -8.69 -3.14 2.81
N MET A 32 -9.04 -1.85 2.82
CA MET A 32 -9.63 -1.16 1.68
C MET A 32 -8.69 -1.12 0.48
N GLY A 33 -7.41 -0.86 0.68
CA GLY A 33 -6.41 -0.81 -0.39
C GLY A 33 -6.24 -2.15 -1.09
N LYS A 34 -6.24 -3.26 -0.35
CA LYS A 34 -6.25 -4.61 -0.94
C LYS A 34 -7.52 -4.87 -1.73
N ALA A 35 -8.69 -4.48 -1.20
CA ALA A 35 -9.96 -4.62 -1.90
C ALA A 35 -9.99 -3.83 -3.22
N VAL A 36 -9.59 -2.55 -3.18
CA VAL A 36 -9.51 -1.69 -4.38
C VAL A 36 -8.48 -2.23 -5.38
N LYS A 37 -7.32 -2.72 -4.91
CA LYS A 37 -6.31 -3.33 -5.78
C LYS A 37 -6.85 -4.57 -6.49
N ASN A 38 -7.50 -5.47 -5.75
CA ASN A 38 -8.07 -6.70 -6.30
C ASN A 38 -9.25 -6.39 -7.24
N PHE A 39 -10.08 -5.41 -6.88
CA PHE A 39 -11.17 -4.94 -7.74
C PHE A 39 -10.63 -4.37 -9.05
N LYS A 40 -9.60 -3.53 -8.99
CA LYS A 40 -8.95 -2.99 -10.19
C LYS A 40 -8.35 -4.10 -11.05
N LYS A 41 -7.67 -5.08 -10.43
CA LYS A 41 -7.10 -6.26 -11.13
C LYS A 41 -8.20 -7.01 -11.89
N ALA A 42 -9.29 -7.37 -11.21
CA ALA A 42 -10.41 -8.10 -11.79
C ALA A 42 -11.17 -7.32 -12.88
N THR A 43 -11.19 -5.98 -12.81
CA THR A 43 -11.89 -5.15 -13.82
C THR A 43 -11.03 -4.82 -15.03
N THR A 44 -9.70 -4.78 -14.89
CA THR A 44 -8.76 -4.35 -15.95
C THR A 44 -8.08 -5.51 -16.66
N GLU A 45 -7.91 -6.66 -16.01
CA GLU A 45 -7.30 -7.85 -16.62
C GLU A 45 -8.40 -8.79 -17.13
N PRO A 46 -8.44 -9.11 -18.44
CA PRO A 46 -9.26 -10.23 -18.94
C PRO A 46 -8.77 -11.54 -18.33
N ASP A 47 -9.63 -12.56 -18.20
CA ASP A 47 -9.37 -13.84 -17.52
C ASP A 47 -8.09 -14.56 -18.01
N GLU A 48 -6.92 -14.12 -17.55
CA GLU A 48 -5.67 -14.82 -17.74
C GLU A 48 -5.48 -15.77 -16.55
N ILE A 49 -5.45 -17.07 -16.86
CA ILE A 49 -5.00 -18.10 -15.92
C ILE A 49 -3.54 -17.79 -15.60
N ASP A 50 -3.30 -17.08 -14.50
CA ASP A 50 -1.98 -16.68 -14.03
C ASP A 50 -1.20 -17.91 -13.55
N VAL A 51 -0.56 -18.61 -14.49
CA VAL A 51 0.37 -19.74 -14.24
C VAL A 51 1.78 -19.26 -13.90
N THR A 52 1.97 -17.97 -13.60
CA THR A 52 3.29 -17.46 -13.22
C THR A 52 3.57 -17.83 -11.76
N PRO A 53 4.55 -18.70 -11.46
CA PRO A 53 4.95 -18.92 -10.08
C PRO A 53 5.42 -17.60 -9.50
N LYS A 54 4.73 -17.13 -8.45
CA LYS A 54 5.07 -15.92 -7.68
C LYS A 54 6.55 -15.95 -7.33
N LYS A 55 7.38 -15.21 -8.07
CA LYS A 55 8.81 -15.05 -7.81
C LYS A 55 8.97 -14.54 -6.38
N MET A 56 9.32 -15.46 -5.50
CA MET A 56 9.92 -15.19 -4.21
C MET A 56 11.28 -14.53 -4.48
N SER A 57 11.38 -13.25 -4.12
CA SER A 57 12.60 -12.52 -3.78
C SER A 57 13.91 -12.98 -4.47
N VAL A 58 14.28 -12.31 -5.56
CA VAL A 58 15.68 -12.26 -5.99
C VAL A 58 16.30 -11.03 -5.34
N GLU A 59 16.74 -11.20 -4.10
CA GLU A 59 17.61 -10.27 -3.39
C GLU A 59 18.55 -11.13 -2.53
N ASP A 60 19.50 -11.78 -3.21
CA ASP A 60 20.84 -12.07 -2.70
C ASP A 60 21.66 -12.77 -3.79
N LYS A 61 22.30 -11.95 -4.63
CA LYS A 61 23.46 -12.36 -5.43
C LYS A 61 24.51 -11.25 -5.31
N ASN A 62 25.07 -11.07 -4.11
CA ASN A 62 26.40 -10.46 -4.01
C ASN A 62 27.44 -11.55 -4.29
N GLN A 63 28.13 -11.39 -5.41
CA GLN A 63 29.00 -12.36 -6.03
C GLN A 63 30.35 -12.39 -5.30
N LYS A 64 30.78 -13.59 -4.94
CA LYS A 64 32.16 -13.96 -4.64
C LYS A 64 32.85 -14.24 -5.99
N ALA A 65 33.77 -13.39 -6.45
CA ALA A 65 34.95 -13.73 -7.27
C ALA A 65 35.60 -12.51 -7.97
N GLU A 66 36.54 -11.86 -7.28
CA GLU A 66 37.71 -11.13 -7.81
C GLU A 66 38.57 -10.89 -6.55
N GLU A 67 39.76 -11.43 -6.31
CA GLU A 67 40.84 -11.94 -7.16
C GLU A 67 41.45 -13.18 -6.48
N ALA A 68 41.77 -14.19 -7.29
CA ALA A 68 42.73 -15.24 -6.98
C ALA A 68 43.98 -14.98 -7.81
#